data_AF-A0AAU1K5Z0-F1
#
_entry.id   AF-A0AAU1K5Z0-F1
#
_cell.length_a   1.000
_cell.length_b   1.000
_cell.length_c   1.000
_cell.angle_alpha   90.00
_cell.angle_beta   90.00
_cell.angle_gamma   90.00
#
_symmetry.space_group_name_H-M   'P 1'
#
loop_
_entity.id
_entity.type
_entity.pdbx_description
1 polymer ?
#
loop_
_entity_poly.entity_id
_entity_poly.type
_entity_poly.pdbx_seq_one_letter_code
_entity_poly.pdbx_strand_id
1 'polypeptide(L)'
;MTSRKHVCQIVPPYLMQRLNAGRLDQDNAFRVARAEHLTRVLAQIPAPEAGEATAEAGDWTVYTANNGTDLPGEKIRAAGDPESGDESVDEAATGITGSLALFEEVYGRDSYDGQGIEVVMTVHYDRDYANAFWDGTQLVFGDGDGEIFQRFTKAVDVIGHELSHAVTEHTAGLVYQGQPGALNESMSDVFGSCLKQRLLGQSADDADWIIGEGLFTETVHGVGLRHMLEPGTAYDDPTLGKDPQPAHMDDIYDGTDDNGGVHINSGIPNRAFALAAKAIGGNSWDGAGKIWYAALTNGAVTTDTDFAGFAAATIAEAGDQAEAVTTAWSEVGVTPASGTPAPDGEAPTVVKVRRSGGFLGRTKEGVAELAPSAAHVTALRNLVAGGAAPSKPKGADRYIYEFEVDGRTVVVHEGDMSPELRAVANELLES
;
A
#
# COMPACT_ATOMS: atom_id res chain seq x y z
N MET A 1 -3.03 19.75 -12.06
CA MET A 1 -2.12 18.73 -12.62
C MET A 1 -2.63 17.40 -12.08
N THR A 2 -3.18 16.56 -12.96
CA THR A 2 -3.67 15.24 -12.59
C THR A 2 -2.49 14.37 -12.19
N SER A 3 -2.45 13.94 -10.93
CA SER A 3 -1.52 12.92 -10.45
C SER A 3 -1.69 11.68 -11.33
N ARG A 4 -0.64 11.27 -12.03
CA ARG A 4 -0.63 9.97 -12.73
C ARG A 4 -0.54 8.92 -11.63
N LYS A 5 -1.63 8.19 -11.36
CA LYS A 5 -1.59 7.01 -10.49
C LYS A 5 -0.56 6.03 -11.08
N HIS A 6 0.36 5.57 -10.23
CA HIS A 6 1.53 4.80 -10.64
C HIS A 6 1.18 3.31 -10.78
N VAL A 7 1.88 2.63 -11.69
CA VAL A 7 1.72 1.22 -12.01
C VAL A 7 2.84 0.44 -11.33
N CYS A 8 2.48 -0.53 -10.49
CA CYS A 8 3.42 -1.45 -9.84
C CYS A 8 3.24 -2.85 -10.44
N GLN A 9 4.31 -3.62 -10.60
CA GLN A 9 4.29 -4.91 -11.31
C GLN A 9 5.22 -5.90 -10.63
N ILE A 10 4.79 -7.15 -10.41
CA ILE A 10 5.61 -8.13 -9.69
C ILE A 10 6.90 -8.53 -10.44
N VAL A 11 6.87 -8.63 -11.78
CA VAL A 11 8.04 -8.94 -12.61
C VAL A 11 8.72 -7.63 -13.05
N PRO A 12 9.97 -7.40 -12.62
CA PRO A 12 10.63 -6.13 -12.90
C PRO A 12 11.09 -6.03 -14.37
N PRO A 13 11.16 -4.80 -14.92
CA PRO A 13 11.53 -4.58 -16.31
C PRO A 13 12.92 -5.13 -16.69
N TYR A 14 13.88 -5.19 -15.77
CA TYR A 14 15.20 -5.78 -16.06
C TYR A 14 15.13 -7.29 -16.33
N LEU A 15 14.17 -8.01 -15.72
CA LEU A 15 13.97 -9.44 -15.94
C LEU A 15 13.28 -9.66 -17.28
N MET A 16 12.26 -8.84 -17.59
CA MET A 16 11.59 -8.84 -18.90
C MET A 16 12.56 -8.56 -20.05
N GLN A 17 13.51 -7.64 -19.87
CA GLN A 17 14.52 -7.33 -20.87
C GLN A 17 15.42 -8.53 -21.21
N ARG A 18 15.72 -9.38 -20.22
CA ARG A 18 16.55 -10.59 -20.40
C ARG A 18 15.79 -11.69 -21.12
N LEU A 19 14.47 -11.76 -20.93
CA LEU A 19 13.62 -12.77 -21.54
C LEU A 19 13.34 -12.48 -23.03
N ASN A 20 13.05 -11.23 -23.38
CA ASN A 20 13.04 -10.72 -24.76
C ASN A 20 12.76 -9.20 -24.78
N ALA A 21 13.45 -8.43 -25.63
CA ALA A 21 13.12 -7.01 -25.85
C ALA A 21 11.65 -6.79 -26.25
N GLY A 22 11.05 -7.72 -27.01
CA GLY A 22 9.64 -7.66 -27.38
C GLY A 22 8.66 -7.77 -26.19
N ARG A 23 9.05 -8.44 -25.10
CA ARG A 23 8.23 -8.55 -23.87
C ARG A 23 8.29 -7.28 -23.04
N LEU A 24 9.47 -6.64 -22.97
CA LEU A 24 9.60 -5.31 -22.38
C LEU A 24 8.82 -4.26 -23.18
N ASP A 25 8.78 -4.36 -24.51
CA ASP A 25 7.99 -3.46 -25.35
C ASP A 25 6.48 -3.67 -25.18
N GLN A 26 6.01 -4.92 -25.01
CA GLN A 26 4.62 -5.22 -24.63
C GLN A 26 4.26 -4.59 -23.27
N ASP A 27 5.15 -4.75 -22.29
CA ASP A 27 4.99 -4.16 -20.96
C ASP A 27 4.98 -2.61 -20.99
N ASN A 28 5.90 -2.00 -21.73
CA ASN A 28 5.99 -0.56 -21.89
C ASN A 28 4.82 0.03 -22.69
N ALA A 29 4.37 -0.64 -23.75
CA ALA A 29 3.19 -0.24 -24.52
C ALA A 29 1.95 -0.24 -23.63
N PHE A 30 1.86 -1.19 -22.69
CA PHE A 30 0.81 -1.26 -21.69
C PHE A 30 0.87 -0.09 -20.69
N ARG A 31 2.07 0.28 -20.19
CA ARG A 31 2.26 1.47 -19.34
C ARG A 31 1.68 2.75 -19.98
N VAL A 32 1.80 2.88 -21.31
CA VAL A 32 1.31 4.03 -22.07
C VAL A 32 -0.20 3.95 -22.34
N ALA A 33 -0.72 2.82 -22.83
CA ALA A 33 -2.14 2.64 -23.14
C ALA A 33 -3.04 2.74 -21.89
N ARG A 34 -2.49 2.42 -20.71
CA ARG A 34 -3.21 2.38 -19.43
C ARG A 34 -3.39 3.74 -18.76
N ALA A 35 -2.44 4.67 -18.94
CA ALA A 35 -2.64 6.07 -18.54
C ALA A 35 -3.86 6.69 -19.26
N GLU A 36 -4.14 6.24 -20.49
CA GLU A 36 -5.31 6.65 -21.29
C GLU A 36 -6.59 5.89 -20.92
N HIS A 37 -6.51 4.63 -20.46
CA HIS A 37 -7.65 3.86 -19.96
C HIS A 37 -8.14 4.38 -18.61
N LEU A 38 -7.23 4.61 -17.65
CA LEU A 38 -7.54 5.19 -16.34
C LEU A 38 -8.25 6.56 -16.46
N THR A 39 -7.82 7.40 -17.42
CA THR A 39 -8.47 8.69 -17.70
C THR A 39 -9.91 8.52 -18.23
N ARG A 40 -10.19 7.43 -18.97
CA ARG A 40 -11.53 7.12 -19.50
C ARG A 40 -12.44 6.47 -18.46
N VAL A 41 -11.93 5.56 -17.64
CA VAL A 41 -12.69 4.87 -16.59
C VAL A 41 -13.10 5.84 -15.48
N LEU A 42 -12.18 6.70 -15.02
CA LEU A 42 -12.49 7.75 -14.03
C LEU A 42 -13.55 8.77 -14.51
N ALA A 43 -13.76 8.89 -15.83
CA ALA A 43 -14.81 9.73 -16.40
C ALA A 43 -16.19 9.05 -16.46
N GLN A 44 -16.28 7.76 -16.09
CA GLN A 44 -17.46 6.91 -16.30
C GLN A 44 -18.00 6.22 -15.03
N ILE A 45 -17.33 6.34 -13.87
CA ILE A 45 -17.79 5.73 -12.61
C ILE A 45 -19.00 6.52 -12.06
N PRO A 46 -20.20 5.90 -11.94
CA PRO A 46 -21.31 6.46 -11.16
C PRO A 46 -21.07 6.24 -9.66
N ALA A 47 -21.56 7.13 -8.81
CA ALA A 47 -21.50 6.97 -7.36
C ALA A 47 -22.32 5.74 -6.90
N PRO A 48 -21.82 4.93 -5.94
CA PRO A 48 -22.57 3.79 -5.43
C PRO A 48 -23.78 4.23 -4.59
N GLU A 49 -24.91 3.54 -4.76
CA GLU A 49 -26.12 3.69 -3.94
C GLU A 49 -25.99 2.86 -2.65
N ALA A 50 -26.42 3.43 -1.52
CA ALA A 50 -26.33 2.82 -0.21
C ALA A 50 -27.40 1.73 0.00
N GLY A 51 -26.96 0.50 0.26
CA GLY A 51 -27.78 -0.60 0.78
C GLY A 51 -27.18 -1.16 2.07
N GLU A 52 -28.03 -1.48 3.05
CA GLU A 52 -27.62 -2.06 4.35
C GLU A 52 -27.09 -3.49 4.17
N ALA A 53 -25.86 -3.76 4.62
CA ALA A 53 -25.24 -5.09 4.60
C ALA A 53 -24.82 -5.54 6.01
N THR A 54 -25.07 -6.82 6.30
CA THR A 54 -24.54 -7.56 7.45
C THR A 54 -23.15 -8.09 7.11
N ALA A 55 -22.17 -7.86 7.99
CA ALA A 55 -20.75 -8.16 7.76
C ALA A 55 -20.45 -9.65 7.49
N GLU A 56 -20.10 -9.96 6.25
CA GLU A 56 -19.23 -11.07 5.83
C GLU A 56 -17.90 -10.46 5.34
N ALA A 57 -16.82 -11.26 5.29
CA ALA A 57 -15.48 -10.82 4.88
C ALA A 57 -15.52 -9.97 3.59
N GLY A 58 -14.69 -8.93 3.51
CA GLY A 58 -14.76 -7.88 2.47
C GLY A 58 -15.09 -8.37 1.06
N ASP A 59 -15.98 -7.66 0.38
CA ASP A 59 -16.51 -8.03 -0.94
C ASP A 59 -15.38 -8.12 -1.99
N TRP A 60 -15.38 -9.18 -2.79
CA TRP A 60 -14.50 -9.33 -3.94
C TRP A 60 -15.20 -10.00 -5.12
N THR A 61 -14.76 -9.65 -6.33
CA THR A 61 -15.18 -10.30 -7.58
C THR A 61 -13.97 -10.61 -8.47
N VAL A 62 -13.91 -11.85 -8.96
CA VAL A 62 -12.98 -12.31 -10.00
C VAL A 62 -13.66 -12.26 -11.37
N TYR A 63 -12.95 -11.70 -12.33
CA TYR A 63 -13.27 -11.66 -13.74
C TYR A 63 -12.23 -12.43 -14.55
N THR A 64 -12.58 -12.84 -15.77
CA THR A 64 -11.67 -13.38 -16.77
C THR A 64 -11.57 -12.43 -17.96
N ALA A 65 -10.35 -12.16 -18.42
CA ALA A 65 -10.12 -11.46 -19.68
C ALA A 65 -10.19 -12.40 -20.90
N ASN A 66 -10.36 -13.72 -20.69
CA ASN A 66 -10.42 -14.75 -21.74
C ASN A 66 -9.23 -14.68 -22.72
N ASN A 67 -8.02 -14.45 -22.19
CA ASN A 67 -6.77 -14.20 -22.93
C ASN A 67 -6.83 -13.01 -23.90
N GLY A 68 -7.74 -12.07 -23.66
CA GLY A 68 -7.75 -10.73 -24.21
C GLY A 68 -7.16 -9.72 -23.23
N THR A 69 -7.21 -8.44 -23.60
CA THR A 69 -6.64 -7.34 -22.80
C THR A 69 -7.70 -6.37 -22.27
N ASP A 70 -8.98 -6.65 -22.52
CA ASP A 70 -10.09 -5.80 -22.06
C ASP A 70 -10.37 -6.08 -20.58
N LEU A 71 -10.40 -5.02 -19.77
CA LEU A 71 -10.61 -5.08 -18.32
C LEU A 71 -11.95 -4.46 -17.91
N PRO A 72 -12.62 -4.98 -16.86
CA PRO A 72 -12.25 -6.17 -16.08
C PRO A 72 -12.55 -7.49 -16.83
N GLY A 73 -13.27 -7.45 -17.95
CA GLY A 73 -13.64 -8.65 -18.71
C GLY A 73 -14.98 -9.25 -18.26
N GLU A 74 -15.10 -10.57 -18.28
CA GLU A 74 -16.33 -11.30 -17.92
C GLU A 74 -16.29 -11.76 -16.46
N LYS A 75 -17.33 -11.44 -15.68
CA LYS A 75 -17.43 -11.87 -14.28
C LYS A 75 -17.55 -13.40 -14.21
N ILE A 76 -16.69 -14.05 -13.43
CA ILE A 76 -16.65 -15.51 -13.32
C ILE A 76 -16.93 -16.02 -11.89
N ARG A 77 -16.56 -15.26 -10.86
CA ARG A 77 -16.77 -15.66 -9.46
C ARG A 77 -16.83 -14.45 -8.52
N ALA A 78 -17.63 -14.50 -7.47
CA ALA A 78 -17.61 -13.53 -6.38
C ALA A 78 -17.52 -14.19 -5.01
N ALA A 79 -17.32 -13.37 -3.97
CA ALA A 79 -17.38 -13.83 -2.59
C ALA A 79 -18.67 -14.62 -2.30
N GLY A 80 -18.53 -15.76 -1.63
CA GLY A 80 -19.64 -16.68 -1.33
C GLY A 80 -20.02 -17.66 -2.46
N ASP A 81 -19.56 -17.45 -3.70
CA ASP A 81 -19.80 -18.40 -4.79
C ASP A 81 -18.95 -19.69 -4.62
N PRO A 82 -19.47 -20.85 -5.06
CA PRO A 82 -18.70 -22.09 -5.08
C PRO A 82 -17.47 -21.98 -5.99
N GLU A 83 -16.53 -22.92 -5.84
CA GLU A 83 -15.38 -23.05 -6.74
C GLU A 83 -15.81 -23.16 -8.21
N SER A 84 -15.06 -22.47 -9.06
CA SER A 84 -15.34 -22.41 -10.50
C SER A 84 -14.82 -23.64 -11.23
N GLY A 85 -13.81 -24.33 -10.67
CA GLY A 85 -13.07 -25.40 -11.33
C GLY A 85 -11.93 -24.89 -12.23
N ASP A 86 -11.74 -23.58 -12.30
CA ASP A 86 -10.57 -22.95 -12.91
C ASP A 86 -9.53 -22.63 -11.82
N GLU A 87 -8.32 -23.17 -11.96
CA GLU A 87 -7.26 -23.02 -10.96
C GLU A 87 -6.90 -21.55 -10.72
N SER A 88 -6.80 -20.72 -11.77
CA SER A 88 -6.40 -19.31 -11.62
C SER A 88 -7.48 -18.53 -10.87
N VAL A 89 -8.76 -18.78 -11.17
CA VAL A 89 -9.90 -18.15 -10.50
C VAL A 89 -9.98 -18.55 -9.02
N ASP A 90 -9.81 -19.84 -8.73
CA ASP A 90 -9.98 -20.37 -7.39
C ASP A 90 -8.79 -20.03 -6.47
N GLU A 91 -7.58 -19.94 -7.04
CA GLU A 91 -6.39 -19.41 -6.36
C GLU A 91 -6.52 -17.91 -6.07
N ALA A 92 -6.96 -17.09 -7.05
CA ALA A 92 -7.22 -15.67 -6.85
C ALA A 92 -8.22 -15.42 -5.72
N ALA A 93 -9.34 -16.16 -5.73
CA ALA A 93 -10.36 -16.12 -4.69
C ALA A 93 -9.80 -16.48 -3.30
N THR A 94 -8.96 -17.51 -3.22
CA THR A 94 -8.34 -17.93 -1.95
C THR A 94 -7.37 -16.87 -1.43
N GLY A 95 -6.50 -16.36 -2.31
CA GLY A 95 -5.51 -15.36 -1.95
C GLY A 95 -6.13 -14.04 -1.51
N ILE A 96 -7.15 -13.54 -2.22
CA ILE A 96 -7.79 -12.28 -1.83
C ILE A 96 -8.58 -12.42 -0.53
N THR A 97 -9.28 -13.54 -0.34
CA THR A 97 -10.03 -13.80 0.89
C THR A 97 -9.08 -13.80 2.09
N GLY A 98 -7.94 -14.50 1.96
CA GLY A 98 -6.91 -14.52 3.00
C GLY A 98 -6.27 -13.15 3.25
N SER A 99 -6.06 -12.36 2.18
CA SER A 99 -5.47 -11.03 2.26
C SER A 99 -6.39 -10.05 2.98
N LEU A 100 -7.67 -10.00 2.60
CA LEU A 100 -8.67 -9.16 3.26
C LEU A 100 -8.82 -9.55 4.74
N ALA A 101 -8.89 -10.85 5.03
CA ALA A 101 -8.92 -11.34 6.40
C ALA A 101 -7.65 -10.99 7.20
N LEU A 102 -6.47 -10.95 6.56
CA LEU A 102 -5.23 -10.52 7.22
C LEU A 102 -5.33 -9.05 7.63
N PHE A 103 -5.70 -8.17 6.69
CA PHE A 103 -5.82 -6.75 6.94
C PHE A 103 -6.93 -6.42 7.96
N GLU A 104 -8.09 -7.07 7.85
CA GLU A 104 -9.21 -6.85 8.76
C GLU A 104 -8.92 -7.37 10.17
N GLU A 105 -8.58 -8.66 10.31
CA GLU A 105 -8.47 -9.29 11.62
C GLU A 105 -7.20 -8.91 12.40
N VAL A 106 -6.08 -8.69 11.69
CA VAL A 106 -4.79 -8.41 12.33
C VAL A 106 -4.53 -6.92 12.45
N TYR A 107 -4.90 -6.15 11.42
CA TYR A 107 -4.57 -4.73 11.30
C TYR A 107 -5.80 -3.81 11.45
N GLY A 108 -7.01 -4.36 11.59
CA GLY A 108 -8.24 -3.58 11.76
C GLY A 108 -8.61 -2.74 10.54
N ARG A 109 -8.16 -3.13 9.34
CA ARG A 109 -8.39 -2.40 8.10
C ARG A 109 -9.47 -3.07 7.25
N ASP A 110 -10.53 -2.33 6.96
CA ASP A 110 -11.62 -2.77 6.09
C ASP A 110 -11.28 -2.52 4.60
N SER A 111 -10.90 -3.59 3.89
CA SER A 111 -10.40 -3.55 2.51
C SER A 111 -9.13 -2.70 2.30
N TYR A 112 -8.70 -2.53 1.05
CA TYR A 112 -7.46 -1.79 0.74
C TYR A 112 -7.57 -0.29 0.97
N ASP A 113 -8.78 0.30 0.98
CA ASP A 113 -9.00 1.73 1.21
C ASP A 113 -9.36 2.08 2.67
N GLY A 114 -9.60 1.07 3.51
CA GLY A 114 -10.05 1.24 4.89
C GLY A 114 -11.53 1.61 5.02
N GLN A 115 -12.32 1.52 3.94
CA GLN A 115 -13.74 1.87 3.88
C GLN A 115 -14.59 0.75 3.25
N GLY A 116 -14.03 -0.45 3.09
CA GLY A 116 -14.78 -1.63 2.63
C GLY A 116 -15.08 -1.63 1.14
N ILE A 117 -14.26 -0.99 0.31
CA ILE A 117 -14.43 -1.07 -1.15
C ILE A 117 -14.26 -2.51 -1.65
N GLU A 118 -15.07 -2.89 -2.64
CA GLU A 118 -14.95 -4.19 -3.30
C GLU A 118 -13.58 -4.33 -3.99
N VAL A 119 -12.94 -5.48 -3.82
CA VAL A 119 -11.72 -5.81 -4.58
C VAL A 119 -12.07 -6.53 -5.88
N VAL A 120 -11.72 -5.90 -7.00
CA VAL A 120 -11.84 -6.50 -8.33
C VAL A 120 -10.52 -7.15 -8.73
N MET A 121 -10.60 -8.38 -9.24
CA MET A 121 -9.47 -9.08 -9.84
C MET A 121 -9.82 -9.55 -11.26
N THR A 122 -8.85 -9.52 -12.16
CA THR A 122 -8.96 -10.11 -13.50
C THR A 122 -7.86 -11.14 -13.72
N VAL A 123 -8.24 -12.38 -14.06
CA VAL A 123 -7.34 -13.47 -14.43
C VAL A 123 -7.36 -13.72 -15.95
N HIS A 124 -6.45 -14.58 -16.43
CA HIS A 124 -6.27 -14.89 -17.85
C HIS A 124 -6.07 -13.64 -18.72
N TYR A 125 -5.31 -12.69 -18.18
CA TYR A 125 -4.99 -11.45 -18.88
C TYR A 125 -3.96 -11.71 -19.98
N ASP A 126 -4.34 -11.39 -21.22
CA ASP A 126 -3.55 -11.58 -22.44
C ASP A 126 -3.06 -13.04 -22.63
N ARG A 127 -2.29 -13.30 -23.69
CA ARG A 127 -1.66 -14.59 -23.97
C ARG A 127 -0.21 -14.56 -23.53
N ASP A 128 0.21 -15.62 -22.84
CA ASP A 128 1.58 -15.80 -22.38
C ASP A 128 2.09 -14.62 -21.53
N TYR A 129 1.19 -13.92 -20.84
CA TYR A 129 1.50 -12.71 -20.09
C TYR A 129 2.26 -13.07 -18.82
N ALA A 130 3.54 -12.72 -18.81
CA ALA A 130 4.48 -13.02 -17.76
C ALA A 130 4.54 -11.93 -16.68
N ASN A 131 3.38 -11.47 -16.17
CA ASN A 131 3.32 -10.50 -15.09
C ASN A 131 1.99 -10.53 -14.32
N ALA A 132 1.98 -9.83 -13.18
CA ALA A 132 0.79 -9.40 -12.46
C ALA A 132 0.97 -7.94 -11.99
N PHE A 133 -0.14 -7.25 -11.70
CA PHE A 133 -0.09 -5.86 -11.25
C PHE A 133 -1.38 -5.38 -10.57
N TRP A 134 -1.23 -4.42 -9.66
CA TRP A 134 -2.28 -3.47 -9.28
C TRP A 134 -2.43 -2.38 -10.34
N ASP A 135 -3.68 -2.19 -10.80
CA ASP A 135 -3.95 -1.30 -11.92
C ASP A 135 -4.18 0.18 -11.53
N GLY A 136 -4.43 0.42 -10.25
CA GLY A 136 -5.00 1.66 -9.68
C GLY A 136 -6.47 1.53 -9.29
N THR A 137 -7.14 0.46 -9.74
CA THR A 137 -8.55 0.13 -9.51
C THR A 137 -8.84 -1.37 -9.34
N GLN A 138 -8.02 -2.27 -9.91
CA GLN A 138 -8.18 -3.72 -9.80
C GLN A 138 -6.83 -4.46 -9.82
N LEU A 139 -6.81 -5.71 -9.38
CA LEU A 139 -5.67 -6.61 -9.52
C LEU A 139 -5.76 -7.37 -10.84
N VAL A 140 -4.65 -7.58 -11.55
CA VAL A 140 -4.64 -8.28 -12.84
C VAL A 140 -3.52 -9.31 -12.87
N PHE A 141 -3.84 -10.53 -13.34
CA PHE A 141 -2.93 -11.66 -13.33
C PHE A 141 -2.85 -12.33 -14.70
N GLY A 142 -1.63 -12.51 -15.19
CA GLY A 142 -1.34 -13.33 -16.37
C GLY A 142 -1.18 -14.81 -16.06
N ASP A 143 -1.30 -15.62 -17.11
CA ASP A 143 -1.13 -17.08 -17.02
C ASP A 143 0.34 -17.53 -17.09
N GLY A 144 1.28 -16.59 -17.28
CA GLY A 144 2.68 -16.92 -17.60
C GLY A 144 2.80 -17.51 -19.00
N ASP A 145 4.04 -17.76 -19.43
CA ASP A 145 4.33 -18.32 -20.76
C ASP A 145 4.47 -19.85 -20.77
N GLY A 146 4.37 -20.50 -19.61
CA GLY A 146 4.55 -21.93 -19.45
C GLY A 146 5.97 -22.43 -19.70
N GLU A 147 6.91 -21.55 -20.06
CA GLU A 147 8.32 -21.86 -20.29
C GLU A 147 9.17 -21.39 -19.11
N ILE A 148 9.05 -20.12 -18.73
CA ILE A 148 9.77 -19.52 -17.60
C ILE A 148 8.83 -19.36 -16.40
N PHE A 149 7.62 -18.85 -16.65
CA PHE A 149 6.66 -18.52 -15.62
C PHE A 149 5.40 -19.39 -15.74
N GLN A 150 4.94 -19.87 -14.60
CA GLN A 150 3.59 -20.39 -14.40
C GLN A 150 2.61 -19.22 -14.21
N ARG A 151 1.33 -19.53 -14.02
CA ARG A 151 0.29 -18.54 -13.70
C ARG A 151 0.61 -17.75 -12.44
N PHE A 152 0.35 -16.46 -12.47
CA PHE A 152 0.72 -15.53 -11.39
C PHE A 152 -0.20 -15.60 -10.16
N THR A 153 -1.32 -16.33 -10.25
CA THR A 153 -2.20 -16.63 -9.11
C THR A 153 -1.68 -17.77 -8.23
N LYS A 154 -0.76 -18.59 -8.76
CA LYS A 154 -0.27 -19.81 -8.08
C LYS A 154 0.44 -19.50 -6.76
N ALA A 155 1.19 -18.40 -6.74
CA ALA A 155 1.95 -17.95 -5.59
C ALA A 155 1.10 -16.95 -4.80
N VAL A 156 0.57 -17.36 -3.65
CA VAL A 156 -0.42 -16.57 -2.89
C VAL A 156 0.13 -15.24 -2.37
N ASP A 157 1.43 -15.20 -2.11
CA ASP A 157 2.19 -14.01 -1.76
C ASP A 157 2.24 -12.98 -2.91
N VAL A 158 2.15 -13.39 -4.18
CA VAL A 158 1.98 -12.46 -5.31
C VAL A 158 0.63 -11.75 -5.23
N ILE A 159 -0.45 -12.46 -4.89
CA ILE A 159 -1.78 -11.84 -4.71
C ILE A 159 -1.75 -10.85 -3.54
N GLY A 160 -1.14 -11.24 -2.42
CA GLY A 160 -0.97 -10.36 -1.26
C GLY A 160 -0.09 -9.14 -1.56
N HIS A 161 0.95 -9.31 -2.38
CA HIS A 161 1.83 -8.24 -2.86
C HIS A 161 1.03 -7.21 -3.67
N GLU A 162 0.26 -7.65 -4.67
CA GLU A 162 -0.51 -6.72 -5.51
C GLU A 162 -1.58 -5.94 -4.72
N LEU A 163 -2.29 -6.60 -3.79
CA LEU A 163 -3.23 -5.90 -2.91
C LEU A 163 -2.53 -4.85 -2.04
N SER A 164 -1.31 -5.13 -1.60
CA SER A 164 -0.57 -4.27 -0.69
C SER A 164 -0.06 -2.99 -1.35
N HIS A 165 0.10 -2.98 -2.68
CA HIS A 165 0.25 -1.72 -3.42
C HIS A 165 -0.98 -0.83 -3.28
N ALA A 166 -2.19 -1.40 -3.37
CA ALA A 166 -3.42 -0.64 -3.18
C ALA A 166 -3.53 -0.08 -1.75
N VAL A 167 -3.12 -0.86 -0.73
CA VAL A 167 -3.04 -0.37 0.67
C VAL A 167 -2.05 0.78 0.80
N THR A 168 -0.87 0.67 0.18
CA THR A 168 0.15 1.73 0.20
C THR A 168 -0.36 3.00 -0.50
N GLU A 169 -1.06 2.88 -1.64
CA GLU A 169 -1.68 4.02 -2.34
C GLU A 169 -2.70 4.76 -1.46
N HIS A 170 -3.46 4.03 -0.63
CA HIS A 170 -4.50 4.57 0.25
C HIS A 170 -4.02 4.85 1.68
N THR A 171 -2.71 4.89 1.91
CA THR A 171 -2.09 5.21 3.20
C THR A 171 -0.95 6.23 3.02
N ALA A 172 0.31 5.81 3.08
CA ALA A 172 1.47 6.69 2.96
C ALA A 172 1.68 7.25 1.54
N GLY A 173 1.16 6.57 0.51
CA GLY A 173 1.29 7.00 -0.88
C GLY A 173 2.74 7.09 -1.37
N LEU A 174 3.61 6.19 -0.89
CA LEU A 174 5.04 6.14 -1.23
C LEU A 174 5.23 6.22 -2.75
N VAL A 175 5.96 7.24 -3.21
CA VAL A 175 6.20 7.46 -4.64
C VAL A 175 7.01 6.31 -5.21
N TYR A 176 6.64 5.85 -6.40
CA TYR A 176 7.26 4.68 -7.03
C TYR A 176 8.58 5.03 -7.74
N GLN A 177 9.55 5.53 -6.96
CA GLN A 177 10.86 5.98 -7.42
C GLN A 177 11.89 5.88 -6.29
N GLY A 178 13.10 5.38 -6.57
CA GLY A 178 14.22 5.36 -5.62
C GLY A 178 13.89 4.62 -4.32
N GLN A 179 14.36 5.14 -3.18
CA GLN A 179 14.10 4.53 -1.87
C GLN A 179 12.61 4.50 -1.47
N PRO A 180 11.80 5.55 -1.66
CA PRO A 180 10.35 5.46 -1.43
C PRO A 180 9.69 4.36 -2.27
N GLY A 181 10.11 4.18 -3.51
CA GLY A 181 9.60 3.11 -4.38
C GLY A 181 10.06 1.72 -3.93
N ALA A 182 11.31 1.60 -3.48
CA ALA A 182 11.80 0.36 -2.89
C ALA A 182 11.12 0.02 -1.55
N LEU A 183 10.70 1.01 -0.76
CA LEU A 183 9.82 0.80 0.38
C LEU A 183 8.43 0.35 -0.06
N ASN A 184 7.86 0.94 -1.11
CA ASN A 184 6.57 0.53 -1.67
C ASN A 184 6.59 -0.96 -2.07
N GLU A 185 7.59 -1.38 -2.85
CA GLU A 185 7.85 -2.80 -3.18
C GLU A 185 8.04 -3.66 -1.94
N SER A 186 8.81 -3.18 -0.96
CA SER A 186 9.08 -3.93 0.27
C SER A 186 7.83 -4.12 1.12
N MET A 187 6.97 -3.12 1.26
CA MET A 187 5.70 -3.27 1.97
C MET A 187 4.82 -4.32 1.31
N SER A 188 4.82 -4.38 -0.02
CA SER A 188 4.09 -5.41 -0.77
C SER A 188 4.65 -6.81 -0.52
N ASP A 189 5.97 -6.99 -0.54
CA ASP A 189 6.62 -8.27 -0.18
C ASP A 189 6.35 -8.65 1.29
N VAL A 190 6.43 -7.70 2.21
CA VAL A 190 6.17 -7.89 3.65
C VAL A 190 4.79 -8.45 3.91
N PHE A 191 3.76 -7.84 3.36
CA PHE A 191 2.38 -8.27 3.61
C PHE A 191 2.00 -9.50 2.78
N GLY A 192 2.58 -9.69 1.59
CA GLY A 192 2.49 -10.94 0.83
C GLY A 192 3.08 -12.13 1.60
N SER A 193 4.26 -11.95 2.21
CA SER A 193 4.90 -12.99 3.02
C SER A 193 4.13 -13.25 4.33
N CYS A 194 3.62 -12.20 4.99
CA CYS A 194 2.72 -12.34 6.15
C CYS A 194 1.47 -13.17 5.83
N LEU A 195 0.85 -12.94 4.67
CA LEU A 195 -0.30 -13.70 4.18
C LEU A 195 0.06 -15.17 4.02
N LYS A 196 1.12 -15.48 3.27
CA LYS A 196 1.56 -16.85 3.02
C LYS A 196 1.81 -17.59 4.33
N GLN A 197 2.55 -16.97 5.25
CA GLN A 197 2.83 -17.55 6.56
C GLN A 197 1.55 -17.78 7.37
N ARG A 198 0.59 -16.86 7.34
CA ARG A 198 -0.70 -16.98 8.04
C ARG A 198 -1.54 -18.13 7.51
N LEU A 199 -1.62 -18.29 6.18
CA LEU A 199 -2.36 -19.39 5.56
C LEU A 199 -1.73 -20.76 5.84
N LEU A 200 -0.41 -20.81 5.94
CA LEU A 200 0.34 -22.04 6.25
C LEU A 200 0.50 -22.31 7.75
N GLY A 201 0.11 -21.36 8.62
CA GLY A 201 0.28 -21.46 10.07
C GLY A 201 1.75 -21.47 10.51
N GLN A 202 2.62 -20.78 9.77
CA GLN A 202 4.06 -20.76 9.99
C GLN A 202 4.48 -19.65 10.98
N SER A 203 5.48 -19.96 11.81
CA SER A 203 6.21 -18.94 12.56
C SER A 203 7.22 -18.23 11.65
N ALA A 204 7.77 -17.09 12.10
CA ALA A 204 8.86 -16.39 11.43
C ALA A 204 10.14 -17.26 11.27
N ASP A 205 10.31 -18.27 12.12
CA ASP A 205 11.44 -19.20 12.05
C ASP A 205 11.23 -20.32 11.02
N ASP A 206 9.98 -20.73 10.80
CA ASP A 206 9.62 -21.80 9.86
C ASP A 206 9.36 -21.28 8.44
N ALA A 207 9.16 -19.97 8.28
CA ALA A 207 8.85 -19.33 7.00
C ALA A 207 10.02 -19.41 6.00
N ASP A 208 9.69 -19.58 4.72
CA ASP A 208 10.68 -19.63 3.64
C ASP A 208 11.29 -18.26 3.30
N TRP A 209 10.55 -17.17 3.52
CA TRP A 209 10.96 -15.81 3.15
C TRP A 209 11.23 -15.63 1.65
N ILE A 210 10.57 -16.41 0.80
CA ILE A 210 10.67 -16.36 -0.66
C ILE A 210 9.41 -15.70 -1.22
N ILE A 211 9.59 -14.75 -2.15
CA ILE A 211 8.50 -14.14 -2.91
C ILE A 211 8.36 -14.84 -4.25
N GLY A 212 7.16 -15.33 -4.56
CA GLY A 212 6.87 -16.02 -5.81
C GLY A 212 7.40 -17.46 -5.85
N GLU A 213 7.40 -18.15 -4.71
CA GLU A 213 7.78 -19.58 -4.67
C GLU A 213 6.87 -20.40 -5.60
N GLY A 214 7.48 -21.23 -6.44
CA GLY A 214 6.75 -22.08 -7.39
C GLY A 214 6.19 -21.33 -8.61
N LEU A 215 6.46 -20.04 -8.75
CA LEU A 215 6.09 -19.25 -9.94
C LEU A 215 6.96 -19.63 -11.15
N PHE A 216 8.23 -19.92 -10.94
CA PHE A 216 9.09 -20.43 -12.00
C PHE A 216 8.72 -21.87 -12.40
N THR A 217 8.94 -22.21 -13.67
CA THR A 217 8.86 -23.61 -14.11
C THR A 217 10.10 -24.39 -13.66
N GLU A 218 10.06 -25.72 -13.78
CA GLU A 218 11.20 -26.60 -13.46
C GLU A 218 12.45 -26.34 -14.32
N THR A 219 12.33 -25.55 -15.39
CA THR A 219 13.46 -25.23 -16.29
C THR A 219 14.35 -24.11 -15.79
N VAL A 220 13.89 -23.32 -14.82
CA VAL A 220 14.59 -22.16 -14.27
C VAL A 220 15.34 -22.54 -13.01
N HIS A 221 16.61 -22.15 -12.92
CA HIS A 221 17.41 -22.31 -11.70
C HIS A 221 17.15 -21.18 -10.69
N GLY A 222 16.02 -21.27 -10.00
CA GLY A 222 15.63 -20.30 -8.96
C GLY A 222 14.58 -20.87 -8.01
N VAL A 223 14.50 -20.31 -6.81
CA VAL A 223 13.50 -20.67 -5.79
C VAL A 223 12.29 -19.74 -5.80
N GLY A 224 12.44 -18.53 -6.33
CA GLY A 224 11.39 -17.52 -6.48
C GLY A 224 11.95 -16.23 -7.08
N LEU A 225 11.12 -15.20 -7.17
CA LEU A 225 11.52 -13.90 -7.72
C LEU A 225 12.51 -13.17 -6.80
N ARG A 226 12.32 -13.27 -5.49
CA ARG A 226 13.12 -12.58 -4.47
C ARG A 226 13.21 -13.43 -3.21
N HIS A 227 14.27 -13.19 -2.42
CA HIS A 227 14.43 -13.80 -1.10
C HIS A 227 14.57 -12.68 -0.07
N MET A 228 13.59 -12.54 0.83
CA MET A 228 13.56 -11.44 1.78
C MET A 228 14.69 -11.52 2.81
N LEU A 229 15.01 -12.72 3.33
CA LEU A 229 16.06 -12.89 4.34
C LEU A 229 17.48 -12.89 3.74
N GLU A 230 17.63 -13.44 2.54
CA GLU A 230 18.90 -13.51 1.82
C GLU A 230 18.80 -12.88 0.40
N PRO A 231 18.59 -11.56 0.26
CA PRO A 231 18.50 -10.91 -1.05
C PRO A 231 19.73 -11.18 -1.93
N GLY A 232 19.52 -11.37 -3.24
CA GLY A 232 20.58 -11.68 -4.19
C GLY A 232 20.85 -13.19 -4.38
N THR A 233 20.01 -14.04 -3.78
CA THR A 233 20.15 -15.51 -3.79
C THR A 233 18.94 -16.24 -4.39
N ALA A 234 17.87 -15.53 -4.76
CA ALA A 234 16.62 -16.16 -5.18
C ALA A 234 16.75 -16.96 -6.50
N TYR A 235 17.65 -16.53 -7.39
CA TYR A 235 17.95 -17.23 -8.63
C TYR A 235 19.37 -16.93 -9.15
N ASP A 236 19.96 -17.92 -9.83
CA ASP A 236 21.21 -17.81 -10.60
C ASP A 236 21.10 -18.75 -11.80
N ASP A 237 20.49 -18.22 -12.87
CA ASP A 237 20.04 -18.97 -14.03
C ASP A 237 20.73 -18.47 -15.31
N PRO A 238 21.10 -19.32 -16.27
CA PRO A 238 21.74 -18.86 -17.51
C PRO A 238 20.87 -17.91 -18.37
N THR A 239 19.54 -18.01 -18.27
CA THR A 239 18.56 -17.22 -19.02
C THR A 239 18.16 -15.96 -18.27
N LEU A 240 17.85 -16.08 -16.97
CA LEU A 240 17.48 -14.93 -16.13
C LEU A 240 18.69 -14.14 -15.62
N GLY A 241 19.85 -14.79 -15.59
CA GLY A 241 21.05 -14.41 -14.85
C GLY A 241 20.86 -14.53 -13.34
N LYS A 242 21.57 -13.69 -12.60
CA LYS A 242 21.56 -13.69 -11.13
C LYS A 242 20.66 -12.62 -10.57
N ASP A 243 19.97 -12.95 -9.49
CA ASP A 243 19.24 -12.01 -8.62
C ASP A 243 20.13 -10.80 -8.26
N PRO A 244 19.75 -9.57 -8.65
CA PRO A 244 20.55 -8.37 -8.46
C PRO A 244 20.34 -7.69 -7.10
N GLN A 245 19.44 -8.18 -6.24
CA GLN A 245 19.07 -7.44 -5.02
C GLN A 245 20.24 -7.33 -4.02
N PRO A 246 20.58 -6.13 -3.53
CA PRO A 246 21.52 -5.97 -2.44
C PRO A 246 20.86 -6.35 -1.10
N ALA A 247 21.66 -6.94 -0.22
CA ALA A 247 21.27 -7.28 1.15
C ALA A 247 21.69 -6.21 2.17
N HIS A 248 22.41 -5.16 1.76
CA HIS A 248 22.98 -4.13 2.63
C HIS A 248 23.13 -2.79 1.87
N MET A 249 23.05 -1.66 2.59
CA MET A 249 23.20 -0.30 2.03
C MET A 249 24.52 -0.04 1.32
N ASP A 250 25.59 -0.76 1.67
CA ASP A 250 26.90 -0.63 1.02
C ASP A 250 26.86 -1.01 -0.47
N ASP A 251 25.91 -1.87 -0.86
CA ASP A 251 25.72 -2.38 -2.22
C ASP A 251 24.48 -1.77 -2.90
N ILE A 252 23.94 -0.66 -2.36
CA ILE A 252 22.75 -0.01 -2.91
C ILE A 252 22.94 0.32 -4.40
N TYR A 253 21.93 0.01 -5.21
CA TYR A 253 21.90 0.40 -6.60
C TYR A 253 21.55 1.90 -6.72
N ASP A 254 22.41 2.67 -7.39
CA ASP A 254 22.32 4.12 -7.55
C ASP A 254 22.01 4.57 -9.00
N GLY A 255 21.71 3.62 -9.89
CA GLY A 255 21.38 3.88 -11.29
C GLY A 255 19.94 4.36 -11.50
N THR A 256 19.56 4.58 -12.75
CA THR A 256 18.24 5.13 -13.13
C THR A 256 17.23 4.09 -13.60
N ASP A 257 17.70 2.90 -13.98
CA ASP A 257 16.81 1.82 -14.43
C ASP A 257 15.86 1.39 -13.30
N ASP A 258 14.76 0.74 -13.68
CA ASP A 258 13.79 0.22 -12.71
C ASP A 258 13.29 1.30 -11.73
N ASN A 259 12.97 2.49 -12.25
CA ASN A 259 12.55 3.65 -11.46
C ASN A 259 13.55 4.02 -10.34
N GLY A 260 14.85 3.90 -10.60
CA GLY A 260 15.87 4.07 -9.57
C GLY A 260 16.04 2.84 -8.66
N GLY A 261 15.84 1.65 -9.23
CA GLY A 261 16.00 0.36 -8.56
C GLY A 261 14.97 0.04 -7.50
N VAL A 262 13.68 0.27 -7.76
CA VAL A 262 12.62 0.00 -6.77
C VAL A 262 12.54 -1.50 -6.42
N HIS A 263 12.60 -2.39 -7.41
CA HIS A 263 12.61 -3.84 -7.17
C HIS A 263 13.99 -4.35 -6.77
N ILE A 264 15.05 -3.64 -7.19
CA ILE A 264 16.43 -4.01 -6.85
C ILE A 264 16.66 -3.73 -5.35
N ASN A 265 16.52 -2.46 -4.94
CA ASN A 265 16.84 -2.00 -3.60
C ASN A 265 15.82 -2.43 -2.53
N SER A 266 14.66 -2.98 -2.89
CA SER A 266 13.69 -3.50 -1.92
C SER A 266 14.22 -4.67 -1.08
N GLY A 267 15.30 -5.34 -1.53
CA GLY A 267 16.01 -6.36 -0.76
C GLY A 267 16.50 -5.86 0.61
N ILE A 268 16.94 -4.61 0.70
CA ILE A 268 17.45 -4.00 1.94
C ILE A 268 16.36 -3.91 3.03
N PRO A 269 15.22 -3.23 2.81
CA PRO A 269 14.13 -3.20 3.77
C PRO A 269 13.42 -4.56 3.94
N ASN A 270 13.38 -5.42 2.92
CA ASN A 270 12.88 -6.79 3.07
C ASN A 270 13.68 -7.59 4.10
N ARG A 271 15.01 -7.50 4.04
CA ARG A 271 15.90 -8.16 4.98
C ARG A 271 15.78 -7.59 6.39
N ALA A 272 15.62 -6.27 6.52
CA ALA A 272 15.33 -5.65 7.82
C ALA A 272 14.03 -6.20 8.43
N PHE A 273 12.96 -6.34 7.64
CA PHE A 273 11.71 -6.94 8.13
C PHE A 273 11.90 -8.39 8.56
N ALA A 274 12.52 -9.23 7.72
CA ALA A 274 12.72 -10.65 8.02
C ALA A 274 13.57 -10.85 9.28
N LEU A 275 14.64 -10.07 9.45
CA LEU A 275 15.48 -10.09 10.65
C LEU A 275 14.69 -9.63 11.89
N ALA A 276 13.91 -8.56 11.79
CA ALA A 276 13.07 -8.08 12.89
C ALA A 276 12.02 -9.13 13.29
N ALA A 277 11.35 -9.75 12.32
CA ALA A 277 10.36 -10.79 12.55
C ALA A 277 10.95 -12.01 13.27
N LYS A 278 12.13 -12.48 12.83
CA LYS A 278 12.84 -13.58 13.49
C LYS A 278 13.30 -13.22 14.91
N ALA A 279 13.79 -11.99 15.12
CA ALA A 279 14.24 -11.53 16.43
C ALA A 279 13.08 -11.35 17.43
N ILE A 280 11.93 -10.86 16.96
CA ILE A 280 10.70 -10.74 17.76
C ILE A 280 10.11 -12.14 18.06
N GLY A 281 10.22 -13.06 17.11
CA GLY A 281 9.72 -14.43 17.23
C GLY A 281 8.20 -14.54 17.10
N GLY A 282 7.70 -15.77 17.18
CA GLY A 282 6.28 -16.05 16.92
C GLY A 282 5.94 -15.89 15.44
N ASN A 283 4.78 -15.30 15.14
CA ASN A 283 4.28 -15.19 13.77
C ASN A 283 4.53 -13.77 13.24
N SER A 284 5.01 -13.64 12.00
CA SER A 284 5.43 -12.36 11.44
C SER A 284 4.32 -11.31 11.42
N TRP A 285 3.09 -11.70 11.05
CA TRP A 285 1.95 -10.79 10.91
C TRP A 285 1.50 -10.15 12.24
N ASP A 286 1.62 -10.87 13.36
CA ASP A 286 1.20 -10.39 14.69
C ASP A 286 2.35 -9.68 15.44
N GLY A 287 3.60 -9.98 15.07
CA GLY A 287 4.81 -9.33 15.58
C GLY A 287 5.23 -8.14 14.71
N ALA A 288 6.30 -8.31 13.92
CA ALA A 288 6.87 -7.27 13.08
C ALA A 288 5.84 -6.64 12.11
N GLY A 289 4.90 -7.43 11.58
CA GLY A 289 3.85 -6.98 10.65
C GLY A 289 3.00 -5.85 11.23
N LYS A 290 2.62 -5.92 12.51
CA LYS A 290 1.90 -4.84 13.19
C LYS A 290 2.71 -3.56 13.30
N ILE A 291 4.01 -3.68 13.58
CA ILE A 291 4.93 -2.53 13.68
C ILE A 291 5.07 -1.84 12.32
N TRP A 292 5.29 -2.63 11.26
CA TRP A 292 5.40 -2.13 9.90
C TRP A 292 4.10 -1.48 9.41
N TYR A 293 2.95 -2.11 9.70
CA TYR A 293 1.64 -1.55 9.36
C TYR A 293 1.34 -0.24 10.12
N ALA A 294 1.65 -0.19 11.42
CA ALA A 294 1.51 1.03 12.21
C ALA A 294 2.41 2.14 11.65
N ALA A 295 3.65 1.84 11.30
CA ALA A 295 4.56 2.83 10.70
C ALA A 295 4.03 3.35 9.35
N LEU A 296 3.52 2.48 8.49
CA LEU A 296 2.92 2.86 7.21
C LEU A 296 1.69 3.78 7.37
N THR A 297 0.97 3.68 8.48
CA THR A 297 -0.34 4.34 8.68
C THR A 297 -0.34 5.47 9.71
N ASN A 298 0.75 5.70 10.44
CA ASN A 298 0.80 6.70 11.53
C ASN A 298 0.87 8.17 11.06
N GLY A 299 1.05 8.41 9.76
CA GLY A 299 1.15 9.75 9.17
C GLY A 299 2.54 10.39 9.26
N ALA A 300 3.53 9.74 9.87
CA ALA A 300 4.93 10.16 9.83
C ALA A 300 5.64 9.70 8.55
N VAL A 301 5.20 8.58 7.97
CA VAL A 301 5.63 8.13 6.64
C VAL A 301 4.85 8.90 5.58
N THR A 302 5.59 9.66 4.78
CA THR A 302 5.11 10.50 3.67
C THR A 302 5.45 9.87 2.32
N THR A 303 4.95 10.49 1.25
CA THR A 303 5.17 10.02 -0.12
C THR A 303 6.64 9.92 -0.53
N ASP A 304 7.53 10.70 0.08
CA ASP A 304 8.96 10.81 -0.21
C ASP A 304 9.87 10.21 0.89
N THR A 305 9.28 9.48 1.85
CA THR A 305 10.05 8.85 2.94
C THR A 305 11.09 7.88 2.40
N ASP A 306 12.33 8.04 2.87
CA ASP A 306 13.48 7.20 2.55
C ASP A 306 13.67 6.07 3.58
N PHE A 307 14.68 5.22 3.39
CA PHE A 307 14.92 4.08 4.29
C PHE A 307 15.19 4.51 5.73
N ALA A 308 15.93 5.60 5.93
CA ALA A 308 16.26 6.09 7.27
C ALA A 308 15.01 6.65 7.99
N GLY A 309 14.13 7.34 7.27
CA GLY A 309 12.85 7.82 7.77
C GLY A 309 11.90 6.68 8.12
N PHE A 310 11.78 5.67 7.26
CA PHE A 310 10.93 4.51 7.54
C PHE A 310 11.48 3.66 8.69
N ALA A 311 12.80 3.50 8.80
CA ALA A 311 13.44 2.88 9.95
C ALA A 311 13.09 3.60 11.26
N ALA A 312 13.15 4.95 11.28
CA ALA A 312 12.74 5.73 12.45
C ALA A 312 11.26 5.55 12.79
N ALA A 313 10.37 5.51 11.79
CA ALA A 313 8.94 5.28 11.99
C ALA A 313 8.66 3.90 12.60
N THR A 314 9.26 2.83 12.07
CA THR A 314 9.09 1.47 12.62
C THR A 314 9.62 1.35 14.04
N ILE A 315 10.75 1.98 14.38
CA ILE A 315 11.28 1.98 15.76
C ILE A 315 10.34 2.73 16.71
N ALA A 316 9.73 3.83 16.27
CA ALA A 316 8.79 4.60 17.07
C ALA A 316 7.52 3.79 17.42
N GLU A 317 7.06 2.93 16.50
CA GLU A 317 5.89 2.07 16.70
C GLU A 317 6.20 0.75 17.43
N ALA A 318 7.48 0.40 17.58
CA ALA A 318 7.90 -0.91 18.06
C ALA A 318 7.69 -1.15 19.56
N GLY A 319 7.55 -0.10 20.37
CA GLY A 319 7.40 -0.21 21.83
C GLY A 319 8.53 -1.04 22.46
N ASP A 320 8.17 -2.09 23.21
CA ASP A 320 9.14 -2.99 23.86
C ASP A 320 10.00 -3.79 22.86
N GLN A 321 9.62 -3.84 21.58
CA GLN A 321 10.38 -4.51 20.50
C GLN A 321 11.37 -3.57 19.78
N ALA A 322 11.51 -2.31 20.22
CA ALA A 322 12.35 -1.31 19.55
C ALA A 322 13.82 -1.73 19.39
N GLU A 323 14.38 -2.50 20.32
CA GLU A 323 15.76 -3.01 20.23
C GLU A 323 15.92 -4.01 19.07
N ALA A 324 14.97 -4.92 18.89
CA ALA A 324 14.97 -5.90 17.81
C ALA A 324 14.86 -5.21 16.44
N VAL A 325 13.95 -4.23 16.33
CA VAL A 325 13.75 -3.45 15.09
C VAL A 325 14.98 -2.59 14.78
N THR A 326 15.57 -1.94 15.78
CA THR A 326 16.79 -1.13 15.61
C THR A 326 17.97 -1.98 15.14
N THR A 327 18.15 -3.16 15.74
CA THR A 327 19.21 -4.10 15.35
C THR A 327 19.03 -4.55 13.90
N ALA A 328 17.80 -4.91 13.51
CA ALA A 328 17.50 -5.36 12.16
C ALA A 328 17.80 -4.32 11.08
N TRP A 329 17.45 -3.05 11.30
CA TRP A 329 17.83 -1.95 10.39
C TRP A 329 19.35 -1.71 10.34
N SER A 330 20.01 -1.82 11.50
CA SER A 330 21.46 -1.66 11.60
C SER A 330 22.21 -2.77 10.84
N GLU A 331 21.70 -4.01 10.87
CA GLU A 331 22.28 -5.16 10.14
C GLU A 331 22.23 -5.03 8.62
N VAL A 332 21.34 -4.18 8.09
CA VAL A 332 21.26 -3.87 6.66
C VAL A 332 21.90 -2.51 6.32
N GLY A 333 22.57 -1.88 7.29
CA GLY A 333 23.33 -0.64 7.08
C GLY A 333 22.48 0.63 7.07
N VAL A 334 21.22 0.55 7.52
CA VAL A 334 20.34 1.72 7.61
C VAL A 334 20.44 2.32 9.01
N THR A 335 20.95 3.55 9.09
CA THR A 335 20.90 4.34 10.33
C THR A 335 19.57 5.09 10.37
N PRO A 336 18.72 4.88 11.39
CA PRO A 336 17.46 5.61 11.52
C PRO A 336 17.70 7.13 11.57
N ALA A 337 16.81 7.88 10.92
CA ALA A 337 16.86 9.34 10.99
C ALA A 337 16.89 9.81 12.45
N SER A 338 17.87 10.64 12.80
CA SER A 338 18.05 11.11 14.18
C SER A 338 17.04 12.20 14.50
N GLY A 339 16.06 11.86 15.33
CA GLY A 339 14.98 12.75 15.75
C GLY A 339 13.67 12.38 15.07
N THR A 340 12.57 12.59 15.77
CA THR A 340 11.28 12.84 15.10
C THR A 340 11.58 13.84 13.98
N PRO A 341 11.14 13.62 12.72
CA PRO A 341 11.16 14.69 11.75
C PRO A 341 10.37 15.84 12.38
N ALA A 342 11.08 16.85 12.87
CA ALA A 342 10.51 18.17 12.90
C ALA A 342 10.23 18.46 11.42
N PRO A 343 9.00 18.84 11.04
CA PRO A 343 8.77 19.24 9.65
C PRO A 343 9.79 20.34 9.35
N ASP A 344 10.51 20.16 8.26
CA ASP A 344 11.43 21.15 7.74
C ASP A 344 10.74 22.51 7.72
N GLY A 345 11.28 23.47 8.47
CA GLY A 345 11.36 24.90 8.16
C GLY A 345 10.13 25.65 7.61
N GLU A 346 8.92 25.09 7.61
CA GLU A 346 7.73 25.80 7.16
C GLU A 346 7.35 26.83 8.22
N ALA A 347 7.08 28.05 7.76
CA ALA A 347 6.55 29.10 8.61
C ALA A 347 5.29 28.55 9.35
N PRO A 348 5.11 28.90 10.64
CA PRO A 348 3.97 28.43 11.40
C PRO A 348 2.68 28.72 10.63
N THR A 349 1.78 27.74 10.65
CA THR A 349 0.52 27.82 9.94
C THR A 349 -0.47 28.61 10.78
N VAL A 350 -0.97 29.71 10.24
CA VAL A 350 -2.01 30.50 10.92
C VAL A 350 -3.35 29.78 10.76
N VAL A 351 -3.90 29.33 11.87
CA VAL A 351 -5.24 28.74 11.95
C VAL A 351 -6.18 29.72 12.61
N LYS A 352 -7.33 29.97 11.99
CA LYS A 352 -8.44 30.72 12.61
C LYS A 352 -9.64 29.82 12.83
N VAL A 353 -10.28 29.97 13.98
CA VAL A 353 -11.54 29.31 14.28
C VAL A 353 -12.56 30.35 14.69
N ARG A 354 -13.74 30.29 14.08
CA ARG A 354 -14.90 31.09 14.43
C ARG A 354 -16.05 30.17 14.79
N ARG A 355 -16.59 30.30 15.99
CA ARG A 355 -17.83 29.63 16.40
C ARG A 355 -18.97 30.64 16.45
N SER A 356 -20.09 30.33 15.81
CA SER A 356 -21.33 31.11 15.86
C SER A 356 -22.51 30.24 16.31
N GLY A 357 -23.51 30.85 16.97
CA GLY A 357 -24.74 30.16 17.40
C GLY A 357 -25.06 30.28 18.89
N GLY A 358 -25.82 29.32 19.41
CA GLY A 358 -26.32 29.27 20.78
C GLY A 358 -27.54 30.15 21.03
N PHE A 359 -28.20 29.98 22.18
CA PHE A 359 -29.44 30.66 22.56
C PHE A 359 -29.38 32.21 22.53
N LEU A 360 -28.18 32.79 22.53
CA LEU A 360 -27.94 34.24 22.50
C LEU A 360 -27.28 34.72 21.20
N GLY A 361 -27.06 33.85 20.20
CA GLY A 361 -26.42 34.21 18.92
C GLY A 361 -24.99 34.74 19.05
N ARG A 362 -24.22 34.28 20.03
CA ARG A 362 -22.88 34.80 20.30
C ARG A 362 -21.86 34.21 19.33
N THR A 363 -20.95 35.06 18.86
CA THR A 363 -19.78 34.65 18.08
C THR A 363 -18.54 34.69 18.97
N LYS A 364 -17.67 33.67 18.87
CA LYS A 364 -16.31 33.70 19.43
C LYS A 364 -15.31 33.34 18.32
N GLU A 365 -14.18 34.02 18.31
CA GLU A 365 -13.12 33.85 17.32
C GLU A 365 -11.78 33.67 18.05
N GLY A 366 -10.91 32.84 17.49
CA GLY A 366 -9.57 32.57 17.98
C GLY A 366 -8.61 32.36 16.82
N VAL A 367 -7.36 32.79 16.99
CA VAL A 367 -6.30 32.68 15.98
C VAL A 367 -5.03 32.20 16.66
N ALA A 368 -4.36 31.21 16.10
CA ALA A 368 -3.09 30.71 16.59
C ALA A 368 -2.12 30.42 15.44
N GLU A 369 -0.83 30.58 15.73
CA GLU A 369 0.27 30.07 14.92
C GLU A 369 0.59 28.65 15.39
N LEU A 370 0.25 27.66 14.58
CA LEU A 370 0.42 26.25 14.90
C LEU A 370 1.54 25.63 14.06
N ALA A 371 2.21 24.62 14.61
CA ALA A 371 3.21 23.88 13.85
C ALA A 371 2.55 23.24 12.60
N PRO A 372 3.13 23.39 11.40
CA PRO A 372 2.55 22.84 10.16
C PRO A 372 2.31 21.33 10.21
N SER A 373 3.10 20.60 11.00
CA SER A 373 2.96 19.14 11.21
C SER A 373 2.01 18.74 12.34
N ALA A 374 1.47 19.69 13.11
CA ALA A 374 0.58 19.34 14.21
C ALA A 374 -0.59 18.53 13.65
N ALA A 375 -0.91 17.37 14.25
CA ALA A 375 -1.93 16.44 13.76
C ALA A 375 -3.25 17.14 13.42
N HIS A 376 -3.64 18.14 14.23
CA HIS A 376 -4.85 18.90 13.98
C HIS A 376 -4.76 19.92 12.82
N VAL A 377 -3.56 20.44 12.50
CA VAL A 377 -3.32 21.28 11.30
C VAL A 377 -3.39 20.42 10.04
N THR A 378 -2.80 19.21 10.08
CA THR A 378 -2.91 18.22 8.99
C THR A 378 -4.36 17.80 8.76
N ALA A 379 -5.09 17.46 9.83
CA ALA A 379 -6.52 17.13 9.74
C ALA A 379 -7.34 18.27 9.11
N LEU A 380 -7.04 19.52 9.49
CA LEU A 380 -7.71 20.69 8.96
C LEU A 380 -7.38 20.95 7.49
N ARG A 381 -6.11 20.77 7.08
CA ARG A 381 -5.68 20.85 5.68
C ARG A 381 -6.35 19.79 4.82
N ASN A 382 -6.45 18.57 5.30
CA ASN A 382 -7.14 17.48 4.61
C ASN A 382 -8.63 17.79 4.43
N LEU A 383 -9.29 18.28 5.48
CA LEU A 383 -10.69 18.67 5.44
C LEU A 383 -10.96 19.80 4.42
N VAL A 384 -10.08 20.78 4.37
CA VAL A 384 -10.15 21.93 3.46
C VAL A 384 -9.76 21.56 2.02
N ALA A 385 -8.81 20.65 1.83
CA ALA A 385 -8.39 20.14 0.52
C ALA A 385 -9.45 19.22 -0.10
N GLY A 386 -10.18 18.46 0.72
CA GLY A 386 -11.29 17.59 0.31
C GLY A 386 -12.52 18.30 -0.23
N GLY A 387 -12.55 19.64 -0.22
CA GLY A 387 -13.62 20.42 -0.84
C GLY A 387 -15.00 20.16 -0.23
N ALA A 388 -15.06 19.95 1.09
CA ALA A 388 -16.29 19.61 1.78
C ALA A 388 -17.39 20.63 1.46
N ALA A 389 -18.42 20.19 0.74
CA ALA A 389 -19.68 20.91 0.66
C ALA A 389 -20.25 21.00 2.09
N PRO A 390 -20.87 22.13 2.48
CA PRO A 390 -21.43 22.26 3.83
C PRO A 390 -22.38 21.09 4.09
N SER A 391 -22.09 20.30 5.13
CA SER A 391 -22.96 19.19 5.52
C SER A 391 -24.35 19.74 5.84
N LYS A 392 -25.41 19.03 5.44
CA LYS A 392 -26.75 19.36 5.94
C LYS A 392 -26.77 19.02 7.43
N PRO A 393 -27.26 19.91 8.31
CA PRO A 393 -27.27 19.67 9.75
C PRO A 393 -28.04 18.37 10.06
N LYS A 394 -27.40 17.44 10.79
CA LYS A 394 -28.01 16.20 11.28
C LYS A 394 -28.86 16.43 12.54
N GLY A 395 -29.47 17.61 12.69
CA GLY A 395 -30.29 17.99 13.85
C GLY A 395 -30.33 19.50 14.08
N ALA A 396 -30.89 19.92 15.22
CA ALA A 396 -30.82 21.31 15.65
C ALA A 396 -29.44 21.58 16.27
N ASP A 397 -28.43 21.84 15.44
CA ASP A 397 -27.10 22.19 15.93
C ASP A 397 -27.15 23.47 16.77
N ARG A 398 -26.48 23.43 17.93
CA ARG A 398 -26.41 24.58 18.83
C ARG A 398 -25.35 25.56 18.34
N TYR A 399 -24.28 25.10 17.70
CA TYR A 399 -23.19 25.92 17.16
C TYR A 399 -22.73 25.47 15.77
N ILE A 400 -22.22 26.43 14.99
CA ILE A 400 -21.56 26.24 13.70
C ILE A 400 -20.12 26.77 13.84
N TYR A 401 -19.15 25.99 13.34
CA TYR A 401 -17.73 26.33 13.37
C TYR A 401 -17.22 26.60 11.96
N GLU A 402 -16.47 27.66 11.81
CA GLU A 402 -15.78 28.04 10.58
C GLU A 402 -14.28 27.98 10.87
N PHE A 403 -13.56 27.13 10.16
CA PHE A 403 -12.12 26.96 10.29
C PHE A 403 -11.42 27.51 9.05
N GLU A 404 -10.38 28.30 9.23
CA GLU A 404 -9.55 28.86 8.18
C GLU A 404 -8.10 28.39 8.35
N VAL A 405 -7.51 27.84 7.28
CA VAL A 405 -6.10 27.46 7.20
C VAL A 405 -5.59 27.64 5.76
N ASP A 406 -4.37 28.13 5.60
CA ASP A 406 -3.74 28.39 4.29
C ASP A 406 -4.63 29.21 3.32
N GLY A 407 -5.40 30.16 3.87
CA GLY A 407 -6.28 31.06 3.12
C GLY A 407 -7.56 30.41 2.58
N ARG A 408 -7.89 29.20 3.05
CA ARG A 408 -9.10 28.48 2.69
C ARG A 408 -9.95 28.22 3.93
N THR A 409 -11.27 28.20 3.74
CA THR A 409 -12.23 28.12 4.82
C THR A 409 -13.17 26.92 4.65
N VAL A 410 -13.46 26.22 5.75
CA VAL A 410 -14.48 25.18 5.81
C VAL A 410 -15.45 25.43 6.97
N VAL A 411 -16.72 25.12 6.74
CA VAL A 411 -17.79 25.22 7.75
C VAL A 411 -18.17 23.82 8.22
N VAL A 412 -18.14 23.62 9.53
CA VAL A 412 -18.41 22.33 10.20
C VAL A 412 -19.50 22.53 11.24
N HIS A 413 -20.51 21.67 11.20
CA HIS A 413 -21.56 21.59 12.19
C HIS A 413 -21.03 20.93 13.48
N GLU A 414 -21.48 21.38 14.66
CA GLU A 414 -20.98 20.87 15.95
C GLU A 414 -21.12 19.34 16.08
N GLY A 415 -22.21 18.77 15.55
CA GLY A 415 -22.44 17.32 15.51
C GLY A 415 -21.45 16.55 14.62
N ASP A 416 -20.86 17.21 13.63
CA ASP A 416 -19.94 16.62 12.66
C ASP A 416 -18.46 16.85 13.02
N MET A 417 -18.16 17.46 14.17
CA MET A 417 -16.78 17.69 14.60
C MET A 417 -16.08 16.38 14.99
N SER A 418 -14.92 16.12 14.39
CA SER A 418 -14.00 15.08 14.84
C SER A 418 -13.34 15.44 16.20
N PRO A 419 -12.75 14.48 16.93
CA PRO A 419 -11.97 14.76 18.14
C PRO A 419 -10.88 15.82 17.93
N GLU A 420 -10.21 15.81 16.79
CA GLU A 420 -9.12 16.71 16.40
C GLU A 420 -9.64 18.14 16.21
N LEU A 421 -10.78 18.31 15.52
CA LEU A 421 -11.41 19.61 15.33
C LEU A 421 -11.92 20.19 16.66
N ARG A 422 -12.40 19.33 17.58
CA ARG A 422 -12.80 19.76 18.92
C ARG A 422 -11.62 20.24 19.74
N ALA A 423 -10.48 19.54 19.66
CA ALA A 423 -9.27 19.93 20.35
C ALA A 423 -8.81 21.33 19.93
N VAL A 424 -8.72 21.61 18.62
CA VAL A 424 -8.35 22.94 18.10
C VAL A 424 -9.36 24.00 18.46
N ALA A 425 -10.66 23.70 18.33
CA ALA A 425 -11.70 24.67 18.68
C ALA A 425 -11.66 25.04 20.16
N ASN A 426 -11.44 24.06 21.06
CA ASN A 426 -11.31 24.34 22.49
C ASN A 426 -10.05 25.15 22.78
N GLU A 427 -8.91 24.78 22.18
CA GLU A 427 -7.65 25.51 22.36
C GLU A 427 -7.77 26.99 21.97
N LEU A 428 -8.32 27.27 20.78
CA LEU A 428 -8.39 28.63 20.22
C LEU A 428 -9.58 29.44 20.75
N LEU A 429 -10.66 28.78 21.18
CA LEU A 429 -11.87 29.45 21.67
C LEU A 429 -12.03 29.38 23.20
N GLU A 430 -11.10 28.79 23.94
CA GLU A 430 -11.10 28.85 25.42
C GLU A 430 -9.92 29.64 26.00
N SER A 431 -8.91 29.96 25.17
CA SER A 431 -8.04 31.12 25.37
C SER A 431 -8.83 32.43 25.32
#